data_AF-A0A174WVX6-F1
#
_entry.id   AF-A0A174WVX6-F1
#
_cell.length_a   1.000
_cell.length_b   1.000
_cell.length_c   1.000
_cell.angle_alpha   90.00
_cell.angle_beta   90.00
_cell.angle_gamma   90.00
#
_symmetry.space_group_name_H-M   'P 1'
#
loop_
_entity.id
_entity.type
_entity.pdbx_description
1 polymer ?
#
loop_
_entity_poly.entity_id
_entity_poly.type
_entity_poly.pdbx_seq_one_letter_code
_entity_poly.pdbx_strand_id
1 'polypeptide(L)'
;MLCSISAFAQKRITFKIEKLSTPENFLYLQSYDDIYKRLIMSETEVFSKEVEKQEKNPPFNIIAKSEAPDSLVSYRYHSFFQGMYQAYADHRPFVLSPDMIWLLISQGFARHINANQEAMRDYIVDFSGKQSLIVKTDKQLEDPTLSWSEIFPQFTEQIKKQVGNSLVETLTCNFSTTTPLEKIASEITIMESVKPYFEFIVIRIVCGIPEITLEGTPEDWEKVLSKAKSLKGYKLEWWISELEPLLEEFVKASKGEINKGFWRNMFKYHSQEKYGAPNMIDGWIVKFFPYDKKGQRNNLKQLEGTDSLPDEIVKVDLKYQEVYNNTVTETPLELWAGFVGLEQNKRNFALRPQISWMIRKKDLTNNKVKNKLMADAQGTGFGRGISIRVKEFPSVLLELTEIKKLEIRFINQIDIPDEISKIKIEHLELFGKISKEGIERIKRLLPDSDIKINGSRI
;
A
#
# COMPACT_ATOMS: atom_id res chain seq x y z
N MET A 1 -27.78 -27.71 1.79
CA MET A 1 -28.27 -27.81 0.40
C MET A 1 -27.05 -27.64 -0.49
N LEU A 2 -26.69 -28.65 -1.29
CA LEU A 2 -25.49 -28.60 -2.15
C LEU A 2 -25.81 -27.78 -3.40
N CYS A 3 -25.59 -26.46 -3.34
CA CYS A 3 -25.59 -25.62 -4.54
C CYS A 3 -24.20 -25.65 -5.17
N SER A 4 -24.13 -26.20 -6.38
CA SER A 4 -22.90 -26.28 -7.16
C SER A 4 -22.34 -24.88 -7.44
N ILE A 5 -21.04 -24.68 -7.15
CA ILE A 5 -20.31 -23.51 -7.67
C ILE A 5 -20.48 -23.52 -9.18
N SER A 6 -21.13 -22.50 -9.73
CA SER A 6 -21.36 -22.36 -11.17
C SER A 6 -20.06 -21.97 -11.85
N ALA A 7 -19.20 -22.97 -12.06
CA ALA A 7 -18.02 -22.88 -12.90
C ALA A 7 -18.43 -22.68 -14.37
N PHE A 8 -18.84 -21.45 -14.71
CA PHE A 8 -18.92 -21.01 -16.09
C PHE A 8 -17.56 -21.27 -16.73
N ALA A 9 -17.55 -22.02 -17.83
CA ALA A 9 -16.33 -22.30 -18.59
C ALA A 9 -15.83 -21.02 -19.25
N GLN A 10 -15.11 -20.20 -18.48
CA GLN A 10 -14.50 -18.97 -18.97
C GLN A 10 -13.52 -19.33 -20.09
N LYS A 11 -13.63 -18.66 -21.24
CA LYS A 11 -12.55 -18.68 -22.23
C LYS A 11 -11.28 -18.20 -21.52
N ARG A 12 -10.16 -18.82 -21.86
CA ARG A 12 -8.84 -18.45 -21.34
C ARG A 12 -7.77 -18.75 -22.36
N ILE A 13 -6.69 -17.99 -22.32
CA ILE A 13 -5.46 -18.25 -23.05
C ILE A 13 -4.28 -18.29 -22.07
N THR A 14 -3.41 -19.29 -22.23
CA THR A 14 -2.21 -19.48 -21.42
C THR A 14 -0.99 -19.40 -22.32
N PHE A 15 0.00 -18.59 -21.96
CA PHE A 15 1.21 -18.41 -22.77
C PHE A 15 2.47 -18.29 -21.92
N LYS A 16 3.57 -18.86 -22.45
CA LYS A 16 4.89 -18.88 -21.80
C LYS A 16 5.71 -17.66 -22.16
N ILE A 17 6.26 -17.02 -21.14
CA ILE A 17 7.06 -15.80 -21.20
C ILE A 17 8.55 -16.17 -21.17
N GLU A 18 8.94 -16.99 -20.20
CA GLU A 18 10.32 -17.40 -19.91
C GLU A 18 10.41 -18.86 -19.48
N LYS A 19 11.60 -19.46 -19.61
CA LYS A 19 11.87 -20.82 -19.16
C LYS A 19 12.58 -20.75 -17.81
N LEU A 20 11.80 -20.77 -16.74
CA LEU A 20 12.27 -20.76 -15.35
C LEU A 20 12.03 -22.13 -14.71
N SER A 21 12.66 -22.38 -13.55
CA SER A 21 12.39 -23.54 -12.72
C SER A 21 10.95 -23.53 -12.21
N THR A 22 10.35 -24.71 -12.04
CA THR A 22 9.06 -24.83 -11.35
C THR A 22 9.26 -24.71 -9.83
N PRO A 23 8.33 -24.07 -9.10
CA PRO A 23 8.37 -24.04 -7.64
C PRO A 23 8.33 -25.45 -7.04
N GLU A 24 9.10 -25.68 -5.98
CA GLU A 24 9.13 -26.97 -5.27
C GLU A 24 8.01 -27.08 -4.21
N ASN A 25 7.62 -25.94 -3.62
CA ASN A 25 6.75 -25.89 -2.45
C ASN A 25 5.46 -25.10 -2.71
N PHE A 26 4.38 -25.54 -2.07
CA PHE A 26 3.14 -24.77 -1.98
C PHE A 26 3.27 -23.65 -0.94
N LEU A 27 2.71 -22.48 -1.24
CA LEU A 27 2.57 -21.39 -0.30
C LEU A 27 1.58 -21.74 0.82
N TYR A 28 1.79 -21.17 2.00
CA TYR A 28 0.93 -21.35 3.16
C TYR A 28 -0.50 -20.83 2.90
N LEU A 29 -1.47 -21.72 3.13
CA LEU A 29 -2.90 -21.43 2.97
C LEU A 29 -3.50 -21.01 4.32
N GLN A 30 -4.33 -19.98 4.29
CA GLN A 30 -5.11 -19.47 5.42
C GLN A 30 -6.59 -19.77 5.16
N SER A 31 -7.33 -20.16 6.21
CA SER A 31 -8.79 -20.29 6.13
C SER A 31 -9.41 -18.95 5.72
N TYR A 32 -10.37 -19.00 4.79
CA TYR A 32 -11.07 -17.81 4.31
C TYR A 32 -11.79 -17.06 5.45
N ASP A 33 -12.28 -17.76 6.48
CA ASP A 33 -12.83 -17.14 7.67
C ASP A 33 -11.77 -16.40 8.51
N ASP A 34 -10.56 -16.95 8.61
CA ASP A 34 -9.48 -16.38 9.42
C ASP A 34 -8.78 -15.22 8.73
N ILE A 35 -8.81 -15.14 7.40
CA ILE A 35 -8.30 -13.99 6.64
C ILE A 35 -9.02 -12.70 7.07
N TYR A 36 -10.36 -12.71 7.13
CA TYR A 36 -11.12 -11.54 7.57
C TYR A 36 -10.90 -11.20 9.05
N LYS A 37 -10.78 -12.20 9.92
CA LYS A 37 -10.42 -11.98 11.34
C LYS A 37 -9.06 -11.30 11.47
N ARG A 38 -8.05 -11.78 10.75
CA ARG A 38 -6.69 -11.23 10.74
C ARG A 38 -6.63 -9.81 10.17
N LEU A 39 -7.41 -9.53 9.13
CA LEU A 39 -7.58 -8.19 8.58
C LEU A 39 -8.16 -7.22 9.64
N ILE A 40 -9.26 -7.60 10.30
CA ILE A 40 -9.86 -6.84 11.40
C ILE A 40 -8.84 -6.62 12.55
N MET A 41 -8.10 -7.66 12.96
CA MET A 41 -7.09 -7.54 14.03
C MET A 41 -5.95 -6.59 13.65
N SER A 42 -5.59 -6.47 12.37
CA SER A 42 -4.56 -5.52 11.94
C SER A 42 -4.99 -4.05 11.96
N GLU A 43 -6.29 -3.74 12.09
CA GLU A 43 -6.77 -2.37 12.32
C GLU A 43 -6.56 -1.88 13.76
N THR A 44 -6.30 -2.79 14.68
CA THR A 44 -6.17 -2.54 16.10
C THR A 44 -4.73 -2.75 16.52
N GLU A 45 -3.91 -1.70 16.39
CA GLU A 45 -2.47 -1.63 16.74
C GLU A 45 -2.14 -2.01 18.21
N VAL A 46 -3.14 -2.35 19.02
CA VAL A 46 -3.06 -2.66 20.46
C VAL A 46 -3.17 -4.18 20.74
N PHE A 47 -3.39 -5.04 19.74
CA PHE A 47 -3.29 -6.50 19.94
C PHE A 47 -1.83 -6.96 20.04
N SER A 48 -1.23 -6.74 21.21
CA SER A 48 -0.03 -7.45 21.63
C SER A 48 -0.32 -8.96 21.75
N LYS A 49 0.74 -9.78 21.75
CA LYS A 49 0.65 -11.24 22.00
C LYS A 49 0.06 -11.59 23.38
N GLU A 50 -0.21 -10.60 24.23
CA GLU A 50 -0.83 -10.77 25.54
C GLU A 50 -2.36 -10.64 25.45
N VAL A 51 -2.88 -9.80 24.54
CA VAL A 51 -4.34 -9.69 24.29
C VAL A 51 -4.86 -10.95 23.60
N GLU A 52 -4.10 -11.53 22.66
CA GLU A 52 -4.40 -12.85 22.07
C GLU A 52 -4.52 -13.98 23.11
N LYS A 53 -3.89 -13.84 24.29
CA LYS A 53 -4.01 -14.81 25.39
C LYS A 53 -5.23 -14.57 26.29
N GLN A 54 -5.76 -13.34 26.33
CA GLN A 54 -6.85 -12.95 27.24
C GLN A 54 -8.23 -13.01 26.56
N GLU A 55 -8.37 -12.55 25.31
CA GLU A 55 -9.61 -12.67 24.54
C GLU A 55 -9.52 -13.76 23.47
N LYS A 56 -9.96 -14.98 23.80
CA LYS A 56 -9.91 -16.15 22.90
C LYS A 56 -10.75 -16.05 21.61
N ASN A 57 -11.61 -15.04 21.49
CA ASN A 57 -12.33 -14.67 20.27
C ASN A 57 -12.98 -13.29 20.48
N PRO A 58 -12.37 -12.18 20.04
CA PRO A 58 -13.06 -10.89 20.03
C PRO A 58 -14.25 -10.94 19.05
N PRO A 59 -15.34 -10.18 19.28
CA PRO A 59 -16.51 -10.18 18.41
C PRO A 59 -16.19 -9.47 17.10
N PHE A 60 -15.72 -10.22 16.09
CA PHE A 60 -15.41 -9.69 14.75
C PHE A 60 -16.61 -9.04 14.04
N ASN A 61 -17.84 -9.32 14.51
CA ASN A 61 -19.08 -8.67 14.10
C ASN A 61 -19.42 -8.78 12.59
N ILE A 62 -18.81 -9.73 11.88
CA ILE A 62 -19.13 -10.06 10.49
C ILE A 62 -20.55 -10.60 10.41
N ILE A 63 -21.41 -9.97 9.60
CA ILE A 63 -22.82 -10.37 9.41
C ILE A 63 -23.06 -11.04 8.05
N ALA A 64 -22.24 -10.76 7.05
CA ALA A 64 -22.29 -11.39 5.73
C ALA A 64 -20.91 -11.33 5.06
N LYS A 65 -20.62 -12.27 4.16
CA LYS A 65 -19.47 -12.22 3.25
C LYS A 65 -19.77 -12.99 1.97
N SER A 66 -19.01 -12.72 0.91
CA SER A 66 -19.11 -13.47 -0.34
C SER A 66 -18.73 -14.94 -0.12
N GLU A 67 -19.12 -15.81 -1.03
CA GLU A 67 -18.47 -17.11 -1.16
C GLU A 67 -17.04 -16.92 -1.72
N ALA A 68 -16.14 -17.82 -1.34
CA ALA A 68 -14.78 -17.96 -1.85
C ALA A 68 -14.28 -19.38 -1.51
N PRO A 69 -13.17 -19.87 -2.11
CA PRO A 69 -12.56 -21.14 -1.71
C PRO A 69 -12.23 -21.19 -0.20
N ASP A 70 -12.37 -22.37 0.42
CA ASP A 70 -12.18 -22.57 1.87
C ASP A 70 -10.86 -22.03 2.43
N SER A 71 -9.82 -22.00 1.60
CA SER A 71 -8.52 -21.44 1.97
C SER A 71 -7.82 -20.78 0.79
N LEU A 72 -7.06 -19.71 1.09
CA LEU A 72 -6.35 -18.88 0.13
C LEU A 72 -4.94 -18.56 0.67
N VAL A 73 -4.00 -18.29 -0.24
CA VAL A 73 -2.78 -17.57 0.11
C VAL A 73 -3.19 -16.11 0.36
N SER A 74 -2.81 -15.47 1.46
CA SER A 74 -3.23 -14.09 1.74
C SER A 74 -2.11 -13.24 2.31
N TYR A 75 -1.96 -12.05 1.72
CA TYR A 75 -1.01 -11.02 2.13
C TYR A 75 -1.75 -9.80 2.71
N ARG A 76 -2.87 -10.05 3.39
CA ARG A 76 -3.73 -9.02 4.00
C ARG A 76 -4.18 -8.00 2.93
N TYR A 77 -3.94 -6.71 3.16
CA TYR A 77 -4.38 -5.58 2.36
C TYR A 77 -3.76 -5.46 0.96
N HIS A 78 -2.78 -6.28 0.59
CA HIS A 78 -2.07 -6.16 -0.70
C HIS A 78 -1.93 -7.51 -1.41
N SER A 79 -2.98 -8.34 -1.37
CA SER A 79 -2.92 -9.73 -1.86
C SER A 79 -2.74 -9.87 -3.37
N PHE A 80 -3.22 -8.95 -4.20
CA PHE A 80 -2.91 -8.94 -5.63
C PHE A 80 -1.44 -8.61 -5.87
N PHE A 81 -0.96 -7.47 -5.35
CA PHE A 81 0.41 -7.01 -5.57
C PHE A 81 1.46 -7.96 -4.99
N GLN A 82 1.29 -8.37 -3.72
CA GLN A 82 2.21 -9.30 -3.06
C GLN A 82 2.13 -10.71 -3.66
N GLY A 83 0.95 -11.12 -4.16
CA GLY A 83 0.83 -12.36 -4.92
C GLY A 83 1.58 -12.33 -6.25
N MET A 84 1.57 -11.19 -6.95
CA MET A 84 2.37 -11.01 -8.17
C MET A 84 3.87 -10.93 -7.86
N TYR A 85 4.26 -10.27 -6.77
CA TYR A 85 5.64 -10.30 -6.25
C TYR A 85 6.09 -11.74 -5.92
N GLN A 86 5.27 -12.52 -5.21
CA GLN A 86 5.60 -13.92 -4.91
C GLN A 86 5.69 -14.77 -6.18
N ALA A 87 4.82 -14.53 -7.17
CA ALA A 87 4.90 -15.21 -8.46
C ALA A 87 6.19 -14.88 -9.22
N TYR A 88 6.64 -13.63 -9.13
CA TYR A 88 7.92 -13.17 -9.67
C TYR A 88 9.12 -13.76 -8.91
N ALA A 89 9.08 -13.82 -7.57
CA ALA A 89 10.17 -14.34 -6.75
C ALA A 89 10.31 -15.87 -6.83
N ASP A 90 9.20 -16.61 -6.81
CA ASP A 90 9.18 -18.09 -6.78
C ASP A 90 9.05 -18.74 -8.17
N HIS A 91 8.99 -17.94 -9.25
CA HIS A 91 8.68 -18.40 -10.61
C HIS A 91 7.34 -19.15 -10.73
N ARG A 92 6.28 -18.65 -10.09
CA ARG A 92 4.92 -19.22 -10.20
C ARG A 92 4.21 -18.63 -11.42
N PRO A 93 3.43 -19.43 -12.17
CA PRO A 93 2.50 -18.87 -13.15
C PRO A 93 1.49 -17.92 -12.46
N PHE A 94 0.99 -16.93 -13.19
CA PHE A 94 0.01 -15.98 -12.65
C PHE A 94 -1.24 -15.90 -13.54
N VAL A 95 -2.41 -15.75 -12.91
CA VAL A 95 -3.71 -15.67 -13.60
C VAL A 95 -4.27 -14.27 -13.46
N LEU A 96 -4.74 -13.68 -14.56
CA LEU A 96 -5.37 -12.37 -14.61
C LEU A 96 -6.73 -12.47 -15.30
N SER A 97 -7.74 -11.76 -14.78
CA SER A 97 -9.05 -11.62 -15.43
C SER A 97 -9.40 -10.15 -15.70
N PRO A 98 -10.35 -9.87 -16.62
CA PRO A 98 -10.86 -8.53 -16.87
C PRO A 98 -11.35 -7.84 -15.60
N ASP A 99 -12.01 -8.58 -14.69
CA ASP A 99 -12.54 -8.04 -13.43
C ASP A 99 -11.44 -7.63 -12.45
N MET A 100 -10.32 -8.38 -12.40
CA MET A 100 -9.19 -8.03 -11.54
C MET A 100 -8.53 -6.74 -12.01
N ILE A 101 -8.26 -6.63 -13.31
CA ILE A 101 -7.67 -5.43 -13.91
C ILE A 101 -8.63 -4.25 -13.81
N TRP A 102 -9.93 -4.45 -14.05
CA TRP A 102 -10.94 -3.41 -13.90
C TRP A 102 -11.14 -2.96 -12.44
N LEU A 103 -11.01 -3.86 -11.47
CA LEU A 103 -11.09 -3.51 -10.04
C LEU A 103 -9.91 -2.62 -9.63
N LEU A 104 -8.68 -2.94 -10.06
CA LEU A 104 -7.50 -2.08 -9.81
C LEU A 104 -7.71 -0.67 -10.38
N ILE A 105 -8.19 -0.56 -11.62
CA ILE A 105 -8.54 0.72 -12.26
C ILE A 105 -9.66 1.43 -11.47
N SER A 106 -10.69 0.71 -11.05
CA SER A 106 -11.81 1.29 -10.28
C SER A 106 -11.37 1.80 -8.91
N GLN A 107 -10.45 1.11 -8.24
CA GLN A 107 -9.87 1.57 -6.97
C GLN A 107 -8.91 2.76 -7.17
N GLY A 108 -8.11 2.77 -8.24
CA GLY A 108 -7.30 3.93 -8.62
C GLY A 108 -8.16 5.17 -8.91
N PHE A 109 -9.30 4.99 -9.57
CA PHE A 109 -10.31 6.03 -9.77
C PHE A 109 -10.95 6.50 -8.45
N ALA A 110 -11.34 5.60 -7.56
CA ALA A 110 -11.87 5.97 -6.24
C ALA A 110 -10.85 6.79 -5.43
N ARG A 111 -9.56 6.40 -5.48
CA ARG A 111 -8.46 7.15 -4.87
C ARG A 111 -8.25 8.52 -5.52
N HIS A 112 -8.41 8.65 -6.84
CA HIS A 112 -8.41 9.95 -7.51
C HIS A 112 -9.48 10.88 -6.93
N ILE A 113 -10.73 10.42 -6.82
CA ILE A 113 -11.83 11.21 -6.27
C ILE A 113 -11.53 11.63 -4.82
N ASN A 114 -11.07 10.70 -3.98
CA ASN A 114 -10.78 10.99 -2.57
C ASN A 114 -9.58 11.95 -2.40
N ALA A 115 -8.48 11.74 -3.13
CA ALA A 115 -7.27 12.56 -3.06
C ALA A 115 -7.48 14.02 -3.54
N ASN A 116 -8.54 14.28 -4.29
CA ASN A 116 -8.84 15.60 -4.86
C ASN A 116 -10.01 16.33 -4.17
N GLN A 117 -10.42 15.90 -2.96
CA GLN A 117 -11.58 16.50 -2.26
C GLN A 117 -11.40 17.97 -1.84
N GLU A 118 -10.19 18.44 -1.52
CA GLU A 118 -9.92 19.88 -1.21
C GLU A 118 -8.66 20.46 -1.91
N ALA A 119 -8.13 19.79 -2.94
CA ALA A 119 -7.07 20.29 -3.83
C ALA A 119 -5.77 20.83 -3.16
N MET A 120 -4.94 19.89 -2.67
CA MET A 120 -3.53 20.05 -2.24
C MET A 120 -3.26 20.80 -0.92
N ARG A 121 -2.53 20.13 0.00
CA ARG A 121 -1.68 20.76 1.02
C ARG A 121 -0.47 19.88 1.38
N ASP A 122 0.70 20.39 1.00
CA ASP A 122 2.01 20.27 1.65
C ASP A 122 2.95 19.06 1.36
N TYR A 123 4.27 19.38 1.28
CA TYR A 123 5.40 18.56 0.81
C TYR A 123 6.49 18.41 1.94
N ILE A 124 7.70 17.83 1.85
CA ILE A 124 8.54 17.30 0.73
C ILE A 124 9.49 16.14 1.21
N VAL A 125 10.73 16.06 0.68
CA VAL A 125 11.87 15.13 0.95
C VAL A 125 12.60 15.40 2.31
N ASP A 126 13.70 14.77 2.79
CA ASP A 126 14.87 14.07 2.18
C ASP A 126 15.76 13.29 3.22
N PHE A 127 16.74 12.52 2.72
CA PHE A 127 18.17 12.37 3.15
C PHE A 127 18.81 11.01 3.52
N SER A 128 19.85 10.69 2.72
CA SER A 128 21.23 10.27 3.09
C SER A 128 21.56 8.85 3.61
N GLY A 129 22.43 8.15 2.86
CA GLY A 129 23.16 6.95 3.26
C GLY A 129 24.44 6.76 2.40
N LYS A 130 25.34 5.84 2.80
CA LYS A 130 26.57 5.50 2.03
C LYS A 130 26.22 4.86 0.67
N GLN A 131 27.18 4.80 -0.26
CA GLN A 131 26.91 4.38 -1.65
C GLN A 131 27.55 3.02 -2.00
N SER A 132 26.76 2.10 -2.53
CA SER A 132 27.25 0.84 -3.14
C SER A 132 27.35 0.97 -4.64
N LEU A 133 28.34 0.28 -5.23
CA LEU A 133 28.46 0.13 -6.68
C LEU A 133 28.00 -1.30 -7.01
N ILE A 134 26.99 -1.40 -7.89
CA ILE A 134 26.28 -2.66 -8.16
C ILE A 134 26.38 -2.97 -9.63
N VAL A 135 26.79 -4.20 -9.96
CA VAL A 135 26.73 -4.76 -11.32
C VAL A 135 25.76 -5.94 -11.30
N LYS A 136 24.82 -5.95 -12.25
CA LYS A 136 23.79 -7.00 -12.36
C LYS A 136 24.20 -8.01 -13.43
N THR A 137 24.00 -9.30 -13.14
CA THR A 137 24.16 -10.40 -14.12
C THR A 137 23.01 -11.40 -14.00
N ASP A 138 22.62 -12.02 -15.11
CA ASP A 138 21.61 -13.07 -15.21
C ASP A 138 22.19 -14.49 -15.07
N LYS A 139 23.47 -14.65 -15.43
CA LYS A 139 24.21 -15.92 -15.47
C LYS A 139 24.58 -16.45 -14.09
N GLN A 140 24.69 -17.78 -13.96
CA GLN A 140 25.21 -18.42 -12.75
C GLN A 140 26.69 -18.08 -12.53
N LEU A 141 27.16 -18.16 -11.28
CA LEU A 141 28.58 -17.98 -10.96
C LEU A 141 29.46 -19.02 -11.70
N GLU A 142 28.92 -20.23 -11.86
CA GLU A 142 29.52 -21.38 -12.52
C GLU A 142 29.15 -21.47 -14.02
N ASP A 143 28.42 -20.50 -14.57
CA ASP A 143 28.09 -20.47 -16.01
C ASP A 143 29.38 -20.21 -16.80
N PRO A 144 29.81 -21.13 -17.70
CA PRO A 144 31.05 -20.96 -18.47
C PRO A 144 31.00 -19.78 -19.45
N THR A 145 29.85 -19.13 -19.61
CA THR A 145 29.66 -17.91 -20.40
C THR A 145 29.59 -16.63 -19.55
N LEU A 146 29.76 -16.71 -18.23
CA LEU A 146 29.87 -15.54 -17.34
C LEU A 146 31.19 -14.80 -17.61
N SER A 147 31.09 -13.70 -18.36
CA SER A 147 32.22 -12.87 -18.77
C SER A 147 32.62 -11.90 -17.67
N TRP A 148 33.51 -12.31 -16.76
CA TRP A 148 34.11 -11.41 -15.76
C TRP A 148 34.79 -10.19 -16.39
N SER A 149 35.35 -10.37 -17.60
CA SER A 149 35.87 -9.32 -18.47
C SER A 149 34.87 -8.22 -18.86
N GLU A 150 33.56 -8.49 -18.79
CA GLU A 150 32.49 -7.49 -19.02
C GLU A 150 31.96 -6.89 -17.71
N ILE A 151 32.27 -7.49 -16.55
CA ILE A 151 31.80 -7.05 -15.23
C ILE A 151 32.70 -5.96 -14.64
N PHE A 152 34.02 -6.13 -14.67
CA PHE A 152 34.95 -5.16 -14.08
C PHE A 152 34.87 -3.75 -14.70
N PRO A 153 34.74 -3.57 -16.05
CA PRO A 153 34.54 -2.25 -16.66
C PRO A 153 33.31 -1.50 -16.14
N GLN A 154 32.27 -2.20 -15.69
CA GLN A 154 31.04 -1.58 -15.17
C GLN A 154 31.21 -1.01 -13.76
N PHE A 155 32.17 -1.52 -12.97
CA PHE A 155 32.55 -0.90 -11.70
C PHE A 155 33.40 0.35 -11.95
N THR A 156 34.37 0.32 -12.87
CA THR A 156 35.19 1.52 -13.18
C THR A 156 34.39 2.65 -13.82
N GLU A 157 33.38 2.36 -14.66
CA GLU A 157 32.43 3.39 -15.15
C GLU A 157 31.56 3.99 -14.03
N GLN A 158 31.25 3.22 -12.97
CA GLN A 158 30.56 3.75 -11.79
C GLN A 158 31.49 4.58 -10.91
N ILE A 159 32.74 4.13 -10.68
CA ILE A 159 33.79 4.87 -9.97
C ILE A 159 34.04 6.22 -10.68
N LYS A 160 34.24 6.21 -12.00
CA LYS A 160 34.45 7.40 -12.85
C LYS A 160 33.40 8.50 -12.66
N LYS A 161 32.14 8.13 -12.42
CA LYS A 161 31.04 9.06 -12.16
C LYS A 161 31.08 9.70 -10.77
N GLN A 162 31.79 9.09 -9.81
CA GLN A 162 31.88 9.56 -8.42
C GLN A 162 33.22 10.24 -8.09
N VAL A 163 34.35 9.71 -8.58
CA VAL A 163 35.71 10.24 -8.30
C VAL A 163 36.29 11.05 -9.47
N GLY A 164 35.57 11.14 -10.59
CA GLY A 164 36.00 11.81 -11.81
C GLY A 164 36.87 10.95 -12.73
N ASN A 165 36.99 11.40 -13.97
CA ASN A 165 37.68 10.67 -15.04
C ASN A 165 39.19 10.53 -14.83
N SER A 166 39.83 11.56 -14.26
CA SER A 166 41.29 11.66 -14.13
C SER A 166 41.93 10.47 -13.40
N LEU A 167 41.37 10.05 -12.27
CA LEU A 167 41.90 8.91 -11.51
C LEU A 167 41.77 7.59 -12.29
N VAL A 168 40.63 7.40 -12.96
CA VAL A 168 40.35 6.18 -13.74
C VAL A 168 41.26 6.13 -14.97
N GLU A 169 41.43 7.22 -15.71
CA GLU A 169 42.35 7.28 -16.85
C GLU A 169 43.83 7.13 -16.46
N THR A 170 44.25 7.71 -15.34
CA THR A 170 45.64 7.63 -14.85
C THR A 170 46.04 6.20 -14.46
N LEU A 171 45.10 5.45 -13.89
CA LEU A 171 45.34 4.09 -13.39
C LEU A 171 44.98 2.99 -14.40
N THR A 172 44.25 3.30 -15.48
CA THR A 172 43.90 2.32 -16.51
C THR A 172 45.09 2.08 -17.44
N CYS A 173 45.49 0.82 -17.62
CA CYS A 173 46.46 0.43 -18.65
C CYS A 173 45.93 0.81 -20.04
N ASN A 174 46.71 1.59 -20.78
CA ASN A 174 46.41 2.08 -22.14
C ASN A 174 47.67 2.22 -23.01
N PHE A 175 48.70 1.41 -22.72
CA PHE A 175 49.98 1.43 -23.40
C PHE A 175 49.96 0.63 -24.72
N SER A 176 50.98 0.82 -25.57
CA SER A 176 51.12 0.09 -26.85
C SER A 176 51.23 -1.44 -26.72
N THR A 177 51.50 -1.95 -25.52
CA THR A 177 51.54 -3.38 -25.17
C THR A 177 50.32 -3.87 -24.40
N THR A 178 49.35 -2.99 -24.08
CA THR A 178 48.16 -3.37 -23.31
C THR A 178 47.21 -4.22 -24.14
N THR A 179 46.92 -5.43 -23.67
CA THR A 179 45.83 -6.28 -24.16
C THR A 179 44.60 -6.12 -23.24
N PRO A 180 43.45 -6.75 -23.55
CA PRO A 180 42.30 -6.77 -22.65
C PRO A 180 42.63 -7.30 -21.24
N LEU A 181 43.63 -8.19 -21.11
CA LEU A 181 44.05 -8.75 -19.83
C LEU A 181 44.67 -7.68 -18.91
N GLU A 182 45.67 -6.94 -19.39
CA GLU A 182 46.32 -5.88 -18.61
C GLU A 182 45.36 -4.74 -18.30
N LYS A 183 44.41 -4.46 -19.22
CA LYS A 183 43.32 -3.49 -18.99
C LYS A 183 42.46 -3.92 -17.80
N ILE A 184 41.95 -5.15 -17.78
CA ILE A 184 41.13 -5.66 -16.66
C ILE A 184 41.91 -5.69 -15.35
N ALA A 185 43.18 -6.13 -15.37
CA ALA A 185 44.04 -6.11 -14.18
C ALA A 185 44.18 -4.69 -13.60
N SER A 186 44.29 -3.67 -14.46
CA SER A 186 44.30 -2.27 -14.03
C SER A 186 42.95 -1.79 -13.51
N GLU A 187 41.83 -2.21 -14.10
CA GLU A 187 40.47 -1.87 -13.62
C GLU A 187 40.19 -2.45 -12.23
N ILE A 188 40.62 -3.69 -11.96
CA ILE A 188 40.58 -4.30 -10.62
C ILE A 188 41.50 -3.54 -9.64
N THR A 189 42.65 -3.05 -10.10
CA THR A 189 43.57 -2.23 -9.29
C THR A 189 42.95 -0.86 -8.94
N ILE A 190 42.12 -0.29 -9.82
CA ILE A 190 41.32 0.91 -9.51
C ILE A 190 40.31 0.60 -8.41
N MET A 191 39.60 -0.54 -8.48
CA MET A 191 38.67 -0.97 -7.45
C MET A 191 39.36 -1.13 -6.08
N GLU A 192 40.55 -1.75 -6.05
CA GLU A 192 41.40 -1.89 -4.86
C GLU A 192 41.74 -0.52 -4.23
N SER A 193 42.00 0.51 -5.05
CA SER A 193 42.34 1.86 -4.54
C SER A 193 41.19 2.60 -3.86
N VAL A 194 39.93 2.28 -4.20
CA VAL A 194 38.74 3.00 -3.69
C VAL A 194 37.84 2.18 -2.76
N LYS A 195 38.21 0.92 -2.45
CA LYS A 195 37.47 0.02 -1.54
C LYS A 195 37.20 0.54 -0.10
N PRO A 196 37.91 1.54 0.48
CA PRO A 196 37.49 2.13 1.76
C PRO A 196 36.19 2.93 1.67
N TYR A 197 35.87 3.43 0.47
CA TYR A 197 34.75 4.34 0.20
C TYR A 197 33.55 3.63 -0.42
N PHE A 198 33.80 2.65 -1.30
CA PHE A 198 32.78 1.93 -2.05
C PHE A 198 32.77 0.44 -1.72
N GLU A 199 31.59 -0.15 -1.89
CA GLU A 199 31.41 -1.58 -1.75
C GLU A 199 30.92 -2.17 -3.08
N PHE A 200 31.65 -3.16 -3.58
CA PHE A 200 31.43 -3.76 -4.89
C PHE A 200 30.55 -5.00 -4.77
N ILE A 201 29.42 -5.03 -5.48
CA ILE A 201 28.49 -6.16 -5.46
C ILE A 201 28.17 -6.61 -6.88
N VAL A 202 28.37 -7.89 -7.16
CA VAL A 202 27.76 -8.56 -8.31
C VAL A 202 26.50 -9.26 -7.80
N ILE A 203 25.33 -8.83 -8.27
CA ILE A 203 24.04 -9.40 -7.85
C ILE A 203 23.43 -10.17 -9.02
N ARG A 204 23.11 -11.45 -8.76
CA ARG A 204 22.30 -12.28 -9.64
C ARG A 204 20.88 -12.40 -9.09
N ILE A 205 19.92 -11.74 -9.75
CA ILE A 205 18.50 -11.83 -9.41
C ILE A 205 17.82 -12.76 -10.42
N VAL A 206 17.58 -14.02 -10.02
CA VAL A 206 16.71 -14.91 -10.81
C VAL A 206 15.29 -14.76 -10.27
N CYS A 207 14.56 -13.82 -10.85
CA CYS A 207 13.15 -13.61 -10.57
C CYS A 207 12.43 -13.26 -11.88
N GLY A 208 11.24 -13.81 -12.07
CA GLY A 208 10.45 -13.70 -13.30
C GLY A 208 9.18 -14.55 -13.22
N ILE A 209 8.14 -14.19 -13.98
CA ILE A 209 6.89 -14.95 -14.06
C ILE A 209 6.93 -15.80 -15.35
N PRO A 210 7.00 -17.14 -15.28
CA PRO A 210 7.27 -17.98 -16.45
C PRO A 210 6.10 -18.08 -17.42
N GLU A 211 4.87 -17.98 -16.92
CA GLU A 211 3.64 -18.25 -17.67
C GLU A 211 2.49 -17.38 -17.13
N ILE A 212 1.69 -16.82 -18.05
CA ILE A 212 0.47 -16.08 -17.73
C ILE A 212 -0.73 -16.82 -18.30
N THR A 213 -1.82 -16.85 -17.54
CA THR A 213 -3.15 -17.17 -18.05
C THR A 213 -4.03 -15.93 -17.99
N LEU A 214 -4.58 -15.51 -19.14
CA LEU A 214 -5.65 -14.53 -19.20
C LEU A 214 -6.98 -15.27 -19.24
N GLU A 215 -7.85 -14.99 -18.27
CA GLU A 215 -9.26 -15.38 -18.29
C GLU A 215 -10.08 -14.35 -19.09
N GLY A 216 -11.33 -14.69 -19.39
CA GLY A 216 -12.25 -13.82 -20.13
C GLY A 216 -12.10 -13.91 -21.65
N THR A 217 -13.03 -13.27 -22.35
CA THR A 217 -13.03 -13.22 -23.83
C THR A 217 -12.29 -11.98 -24.33
N PRO A 218 -11.79 -11.96 -25.60
CA PRO A 218 -11.25 -10.74 -26.19
C PRO A 218 -12.19 -9.55 -26.12
N GLU A 219 -13.50 -9.80 -26.28
CA GLU A 219 -14.56 -8.81 -26.17
C GLU A 219 -14.65 -8.22 -24.74
N ASP A 220 -14.29 -8.97 -23.70
CA ASP A 220 -14.23 -8.47 -22.32
C ASP A 220 -13.00 -7.60 -22.09
N TRP A 221 -11.84 -7.95 -22.67
CA TRP A 221 -10.64 -7.12 -22.63
C TRP A 221 -10.82 -5.81 -23.41
N GLU A 222 -11.54 -5.84 -24.54
CA GLU A 222 -11.94 -4.63 -25.29
C GLU A 222 -12.89 -3.75 -24.48
N LYS A 223 -13.83 -4.33 -23.71
CA LYS A 223 -14.67 -3.56 -22.76
C LYS A 223 -13.83 -2.92 -21.65
N VAL A 224 -12.83 -3.61 -21.09
CA VAL A 224 -11.93 -3.03 -20.07
C VAL A 224 -11.18 -1.83 -20.64
N LEU A 225 -10.61 -1.97 -21.84
CA LEU A 225 -9.95 -0.86 -22.56
C LEU A 225 -10.92 0.31 -22.77
N SER A 226 -12.09 0.07 -23.37
CA SER A 226 -13.11 1.09 -23.64
C SER A 226 -13.55 1.84 -22.38
N LYS A 227 -13.87 1.10 -21.31
CA LYS A 227 -14.26 1.67 -20.01
C LYS A 227 -13.13 2.48 -19.37
N ALA A 228 -11.88 2.06 -19.53
CA ALA A 228 -10.72 2.84 -19.07
C ALA A 228 -10.58 4.15 -19.85
N LYS A 229 -10.70 4.13 -21.19
CA LYS A 229 -10.68 5.35 -22.03
C LYS A 229 -11.74 6.36 -21.58
N SER A 230 -12.94 5.89 -21.19
CA SER A 230 -14.01 6.76 -20.66
C SER A 230 -13.63 7.52 -19.38
N LEU A 231 -12.66 7.05 -18.58
CA LEU A 231 -12.23 7.73 -17.36
C LEU A 231 -11.44 9.01 -17.62
N LYS A 232 -10.95 9.24 -18.85
CA LYS A 232 -10.21 10.46 -19.25
C LYS A 232 -10.97 11.75 -18.92
N GLY A 233 -12.29 11.75 -19.11
CA GLY A 233 -13.17 12.89 -18.84
C GLY A 233 -13.17 13.37 -17.38
N TYR A 234 -12.69 12.56 -16.44
CA TYR A 234 -12.60 12.89 -15.01
C TYR A 234 -11.22 13.45 -14.63
N LYS A 235 -10.58 14.25 -15.50
CA LYS A 235 -9.23 14.81 -15.31
C LYS A 235 -8.11 13.77 -15.12
N LEU A 236 -8.31 12.57 -15.68
CA LEU A 236 -7.38 11.44 -15.55
C LEU A 236 -6.58 11.13 -16.82
N GLU A 237 -6.58 12.01 -17.83
CA GLU A 237 -5.80 11.84 -19.07
C GLU A 237 -4.35 11.39 -18.83
N TRP A 238 -3.67 12.03 -17.86
CA TRP A 238 -2.28 11.72 -17.48
C TRP A 238 -2.06 10.29 -16.97
N TRP A 239 -3.10 9.62 -16.48
CA TRP A 239 -3.04 8.26 -15.95
C TRP A 239 -3.58 7.27 -16.97
N ILE A 240 -4.72 7.56 -17.58
CA ILE A 240 -5.34 6.67 -18.55
C ILE A 240 -4.47 6.54 -19.80
N SER A 241 -3.83 7.59 -20.29
CA SER A 241 -2.89 7.50 -21.42
C SER A 241 -1.64 6.67 -21.10
N GLU A 242 -1.30 6.48 -19.81
CA GLU A 242 -0.26 5.54 -19.40
C GLU A 242 -0.78 4.08 -19.30
N LEU A 243 -2.10 3.86 -19.15
CA LEU A 243 -2.76 2.55 -19.09
C LEU A 243 -3.24 2.04 -20.46
N GLU A 244 -3.69 2.92 -21.37
CA GLU A 244 -4.17 2.57 -22.70
C GLU A 244 -3.25 1.58 -23.46
N PRO A 245 -1.93 1.85 -23.63
CA PRO A 245 -1.05 0.93 -24.35
C PRO A 245 -0.89 -0.42 -23.63
N LEU A 246 -1.06 -0.51 -22.31
CA LEU A 246 -1.03 -1.79 -21.59
C LEU A 246 -2.28 -2.58 -21.93
N LEU A 247 -3.44 -1.95 -21.81
CA LEU A 247 -4.74 -2.58 -22.03
C LEU A 247 -4.91 -3.02 -23.51
N GLU A 248 -4.27 -2.33 -24.46
CA GLU A 248 -4.16 -2.77 -25.84
C GLU A 248 -3.30 -4.04 -26.00
N GLU A 249 -2.22 -4.20 -25.23
CA GLU A 249 -1.46 -5.47 -25.18
C GLU A 249 -2.23 -6.60 -24.49
N PHE A 250 -3.09 -6.31 -23.50
CA PHE A 250 -4.03 -7.30 -22.95
C PHE A 250 -5.04 -7.77 -24.01
N VAL A 251 -5.60 -6.85 -24.81
CA VAL A 251 -6.51 -7.19 -25.93
C VAL A 251 -5.79 -8.05 -26.97
N LYS A 252 -4.59 -7.67 -27.42
CA LYS A 252 -3.77 -8.49 -28.35
C LYS A 252 -3.48 -9.87 -27.77
N ALA A 253 -3.03 -9.95 -26.53
CA ALA A 253 -2.70 -11.21 -25.87
C ALA A 253 -3.91 -12.14 -25.74
N SER A 254 -5.10 -11.59 -25.45
CA SER A 254 -6.35 -12.36 -25.40
C SER A 254 -6.73 -13.00 -26.75
N LYS A 255 -6.29 -12.41 -27.87
CA LYS A 255 -6.47 -12.90 -29.25
C LYS A 255 -5.36 -13.85 -29.72
N GLY A 256 -4.33 -14.07 -28.90
CA GLY A 256 -3.16 -14.92 -29.23
C GLY A 256 -1.92 -14.17 -29.71
N GLU A 257 -1.97 -12.84 -29.81
CA GLU A 257 -0.83 -12.01 -30.22
C GLU A 257 0.04 -11.66 -28.99
N ILE A 258 1.04 -12.49 -28.70
CA ILE A 258 1.82 -12.41 -27.44
C ILE A 258 3.13 -11.62 -27.60
N ASN A 259 3.15 -10.38 -27.10
CA ASN A 259 4.38 -9.60 -26.94
C ASN A 259 5.16 -10.01 -25.66
N LYS A 260 6.08 -10.95 -25.78
CA LYS A 260 6.86 -11.44 -24.62
C LYS A 260 7.68 -10.35 -23.93
N GLY A 261 8.15 -9.32 -24.64
CA GLY A 261 8.89 -8.20 -24.05
C GLY A 261 8.02 -7.38 -23.09
N PHE A 262 6.79 -7.07 -23.49
CA PHE A 262 5.79 -6.43 -22.63
C PHE A 262 5.49 -7.27 -21.38
N TRP A 263 5.24 -8.57 -21.54
CA TRP A 263 4.90 -9.45 -20.41
C TRP A 263 6.08 -9.67 -19.45
N ARG A 264 7.32 -9.77 -19.91
CA ARG A 264 8.52 -9.76 -19.04
C ARG A 264 8.64 -8.48 -18.21
N ASN A 265 8.17 -7.36 -18.75
CA ASN A 265 8.17 -6.07 -18.08
C ASN A 265 6.95 -5.86 -17.17
N MET A 266 6.26 -6.92 -16.71
CA MET A 266 5.10 -6.76 -15.82
C MET A 266 5.46 -6.32 -14.41
N PHE A 267 6.49 -6.92 -13.83
CA PHE A 267 6.93 -6.73 -12.46
C PHE A 267 8.44 -6.90 -12.41
N LYS A 268 9.18 -5.96 -11.81
CA LYS A 268 10.58 -6.16 -11.42
C LYS A 268 10.80 -5.65 -10.01
N TYR A 269 11.64 -6.36 -9.27
CA TYR A 269 12.05 -5.98 -7.93
C TYR A 269 13.54 -5.65 -7.93
N HIS A 270 13.91 -4.52 -7.35
CA HIS A 270 15.29 -4.10 -7.17
C HIS A 270 15.56 -3.93 -5.68
N SER A 271 16.16 -4.94 -5.06
CA SER A 271 16.74 -4.81 -3.73
C SER A 271 17.98 -3.91 -3.80
N GLN A 272 17.96 -2.83 -3.04
CA GLN A 272 19.15 -2.04 -2.73
C GLN A 272 19.59 -2.44 -1.31
N GLU A 273 20.20 -3.62 -1.17
CA GLU A 273 20.48 -4.26 0.13
C GLU A 273 21.48 -3.49 1.03
N LYS A 274 21.90 -2.29 0.64
CA LYS A 274 22.87 -1.49 1.38
C LYS A 274 22.43 -0.04 1.55
N TYR A 275 22.58 0.41 2.80
CA TYR A 275 22.41 1.79 3.26
C TYR A 275 20.97 2.35 3.29
N GLY A 276 19.98 1.49 3.59
CA GLY A 276 18.63 1.94 3.98
C GLY A 276 17.80 2.56 2.87
N ALA A 277 18.26 2.47 1.61
CA ALA A 277 17.48 2.87 0.45
C ALA A 277 16.24 1.97 0.28
N PRO A 278 15.08 2.53 -0.09
CA PRO A 278 13.87 1.74 -0.26
C PRO A 278 14.00 0.73 -1.41
N ASN A 279 13.47 -0.48 -1.21
CA ASN A 279 13.36 -1.46 -2.29
C ASN A 279 12.50 -0.87 -3.42
N MET A 280 13.02 -0.87 -4.64
CA MET A 280 12.33 -0.24 -5.77
C MET A 280 11.61 -1.28 -6.60
N ILE A 281 10.36 -0.98 -6.99
CA ILE A 281 9.54 -1.87 -7.82
C ILE A 281 9.22 -1.15 -9.13
N ASP A 282 9.48 -1.80 -10.26
CA ASP A 282 9.15 -1.29 -11.61
C ASP A 282 8.36 -2.33 -12.43
N GLY A 283 8.12 -2.00 -13.69
CA GLY A 283 7.29 -2.78 -14.60
C GLY A 283 5.91 -2.14 -14.75
N TRP A 284 5.09 -2.64 -15.68
CA TRP A 284 3.81 -2.00 -15.95
C TRP A 284 2.81 -2.11 -14.78
N ILE A 285 3.03 -3.01 -13.81
CA ILE A 285 2.19 -3.14 -12.60
C ILE A 285 2.03 -1.81 -11.84
N VAL A 286 3.10 -1.01 -11.76
CA VAL A 286 3.09 0.25 -10.98
C VAL A 286 2.07 1.26 -11.51
N LYS A 287 1.72 1.15 -12.80
CA LYS A 287 0.74 2.03 -13.46
C LYS A 287 -0.68 1.80 -12.96
N PHE A 288 -0.98 0.67 -12.32
CA PHE A 288 -2.27 0.42 -11.66
C PHE A 288 -2.41 1.11 -10.29
N PHE A 289 -1.34 1.73 -9.78
CA PHE A 289 -1.30 2.40 -8.48
C PHE A 289 -1.03 3.91 -8.65
N PRO A 290 -2.00 4.70 -9.16
CA PRO A 290 -1.81 6.14 -9.42
C PRO A 290 -1.62 7.01 -8.17
N TYR A 291 -1.97 6.48 -7.00
CA TYR A 291 -1.85 7.15 -5.71
C TYR A 291 -1.26 6.21 -4.66
N ASP A 292 -0.49 6.77 -3.72
CA ASP A 292 -0.03 6.09 -2.51
C ASP A 292 -1.16 6.00 -1.45
N LYS A 293 -0.88 5.37 -0.31
CA LYS A 293 -1.84 5.28 0.81
C LYS A 293 -2.18 6.61 1.49
N LYS A 294 -1.38 7.67 1.25
CA LYS A 294 -1.63 9.03 1.75
C LYS A 294 -2.44 9.88 0.75
N GLY A 295 -2.77 9.34 -0.42
CA GLY A 295 -3.43 10.07 -1.51
C GLY A 295 -2.48 10.95 -2.33
N GLN A 296 -1.16 10.81 -2.17
CA GLN A 296 -0.17 11.48 -2.99
C GLN A 296 -0.05 10.78 -4.35
N ARG A 297 0.12 11.55 -5.42
CA ARG A 297 0.17 11.02 -6.80
C ARG A 297 1.52 10.35 -7.09
N ASN A 298 1.48 9.10 -7.51
CA ASN A 298 2.67 8.35 -7.92
C ASN A 298 3.16 8.78 -9.31
N ASN A 299 4.46 8.57 -9.56
CA ASN A 299 5.11 8.94 -10.82
C ASN A 299 4.84 7.95 -11.99
N LEU A 300 4.14 6.85 -11.74
CA LEU A 300 3.80 5.76 -12.68
C LEU A 300 5.00 5.04 -13.35
N LYS A 301 6.22 5.25 -12.85
CA LYS A 301 7.46 4.61 -13.33
C LYS A 301 8.01 3.58 -12.33
N GLN A 302 7.92 3.88 -11.04
CA GLN A 302 8.43 3.05 -9.95
C GLN A 302 7.63 3.28 -8.67
N LEU A 303 7.68 2.32 -7.75
CA LEU A 303 7.16 2.43 -6.38
C LEU A 303 8.30 2.21 -5.37
N GLU A 304 8.24 2.95 -4.27
CA GLU A 304 9.18 2.85 -3.15
C GLU A 304 8.58 1.94 -2.07
N GLY A 305 9.13 0.73 -1.99
CA GLY A 305 8.70 -0.34 -1.10
C GLY A 305 7.24 -0.77 -1.33
N THR A 306 6.73 -1.49 -0.33
CA THR A 306 5.31 -1.89 -0.26
C THR A 306 4.53 -1.04 0.74
N ASP A 307 5.21 -0.33 1.63
CA ASP A 307 4.60 0.42 2.72
C ASP A 307 3.85 1.67 2.25
N SER A 308 4.12 2.14 1.03
CA SER A 308 3.43 3.25 0.37
C SER A 308 2.19 2.80 -0.42
N LEU A 309 2.02 1.49 -0.68
CA LEU A 309 0.87 0.97 -1.43
C LEU A 309 -0.44 1.28 -0.71
N PRO A 310 -1.48 1.73 -1.43
CA PRO A 310 -2.80 1.86 -0.85
C PRO A 310 -3.45 0.49 -0.63
N ASP A 311 -4.30 0.37 0.40
CA ASP A 311 -5.07 -0.84 0.69
C ASP A 311 -5.86 -1.29 -0.55
N GLU A 312 -5.66 -2.54 -0.97
CA GLU A 312 -6.44 -3.21 -2.02
C GLU A 312 -7.81 -3.69 -1.52
N ILE A 313 -8.09 -3.57 -0.22
CA ILE A 313 -9.42 -3.69 0.37
C ILE A 313 -9.97 -2.30 0.63
N VAL A 314 -10.96 -1.87 -0.15
CA VAL A 314 -11.69 -0.62 0.12
C VAL A 314 -12.70 -0.84 1.25
N LYS A 315 -12.92 0.21 2.06
CA LYS A 315 -13.83 0.22 3.20
C LYS A 315 -14.86 1.34 3.00
N VAL A 316 -16.14 1.07 3.26
CA VAL A 316 -17.24 2.05 3.13
C VAL A 316 -18.19 1.91 4.31
N ASP A 317 -18.50 3.02 4.98
CA ASP A 317 -19.50 3.08 6.04
C ASP A 317 -20.92 3.02 5.45
N LEU A 318 -21.78 2.22 6.08
CA LEU A 318 -23.18 2.07 5.76
C LEU A 318 -24.02 2.23 7.03
N LYS A 319 -25.21 2.84 6.95
CA LYS A 319 -26.19 2.81 8.03
C LYS A 319 -27.33 1.88 7.66
N TYR A 320 -27.62 0.91 8.53
CA TYR A 320 -28.86 0.13 8.48
C TYR A 320 -29.86 0.77 9.45
N GLN A 321 -31.09 1.00 8.99
CA GLN A 321 -32.15 1.65 9.77
C GLN A 321 -33.37 0.74 9.85
N GLU A 322 -33.84 0.47 11.06
CA GLU A 322 -35.11 -0.23 11.32
C GLU A 322 -36.13 0.77 11.82
N VAL A 323 -37.32 0.81 11.21
CA VAL A 323 -38.40 1.73 11.58
C VAL A 323 -39.57 0.94 12.16
N TYR A 324 -39.90 1.18 13.42
CA TYR A 324 -41.02 0.54 14.11
C TYR A 324 -41.71 1.50 15.06
N ASN A 325 -43.04 1.62 14.96
CA ASN A 325 -43.88 2.49 15.82
C ASN A 325 -43.28 3.89 16.06
N ASN A 326 -42.99 4.62 14.97
CA ASN A 326 -42.36 5.95 14.96
C ASN A 326 -40.96 6.06 15.60
N THR A 327 -40.32 4.93 15.95
CA THR A 327 -38.93 4.89 16.40
C THR A 327 -38.03 4.41 15.26
N VAL A 328 -36.85 5.02 15.12
CA VAL A 328 -35.82 4.61 14.15
C VAL A 328 -34.59 4.11 14.92
N THR A 329 -34.24 2.84 14.73
CA THR A 329 -33.01 2.25 15.28
C THR A 329 -31.94 2.23 14.20
N GLU A 330 -30.81 2.93 14.41
CA GLU A 330 -29.66 2.87 13.51
C GLU A 330 -28.63 1.82 13.98
N THR A 331 -28.24 0.91 13.08
CA THR A 331 -27.04 0.07 13.24
C THR A 331 -26.04 0.45 12.15
N PRO A 332 -24.86 1.02 12.48
CA PRO A 332 -23.84 1.24 11.48
C PRO A 332 -23.10 -0.06 11.15
N LEU A 333 -22.80 -0.19 9.87
CA LEU A 333 -22.14 -1.30 9.23
C LEU A 333 -20.90 -0.75 8.50
N GLU A 334 -19.96 -1.64 8.24
CA GLU A 334 -18.77 -1.36 7.45
C GLU A 334 -18.67 -2.42 6.35
N LEU A 335 -18.65 -1.96 5.10
CA LEU A 335 -18.50 -2.77 3.89
C LEU A 335 -17.02 -2.84 3.52
N TRP A 336 -16.48 -4.02 3.36
CA TRP A 336 -15.10 -4.25 2.93
C TRP A 336 -15.12 -4.99 1.60
N ALA A 337 -14.38 -4.55 0.58
CA ALA A 337 -14.33 -5.22 -0.72
C ALA A 337 -12.96 -5.10 -1.40
N GLY A 338 -12.47 -6.17 -2.02
CA GLY A 338 -11.17 -6.15 -2.69
C GLY A 338 -10.51 -7.52 -2.85
N PHE A 339 -9.19 -7.54 -3.00
CA PHE A 339 -8.39 -8.76 -3.12
C PHE A 339 -8.03 -9.32 -1.74
N VAL A 340 -8.73 -10.38 -1.32
CA VAL A 340 -8.55 -10.99 0.02
C VAL A 340 -7.44 -12.03 0.08
N GLY A 341 -7.05 -12.56 -1.07
CA GLY A 341 -6.04 -13.61 -1.19
C GLY A 341 -5.88 -14.07 -2.64
N LEU A 342 -5.23 -15.22 -2.82
CA LEU A 342 -5.07 -15.91 -4.08
C LEU A 342 -5.40 -17.39 -3.92
N GLU A 343 -6.12 -17.94 -4.89
CA GLU A 343 -6.19 -19.39 -5.08
C GLU A 343 -4.85 -19.86 -5.64
N GLN A 344 -4.34 -20.97 -5.10
CA GLN A 344 -3.11 -21.61 -5.55
C GLN A 344 -3.45 -22.94 -6.23
N ASN A 345 -3.18 -23.04 -7.52
CA ASN A 345 -3.51 -24.22 -8.31
C ASN A 345 -2.64 -25.42 -7.89
N LYS A 346 -3.28 -26.52 -7.47
CA LYS A 346 -2.62 -27.74 -6.98
C LYS A 346 -1.83 -28.53 -8.03
N ARG A 347 -1.91 -28.17 -9.33
CA ARG A 347 -1.26 -28.90 -10.44
C ARG A 347 -0.07 -28.16 -11.05
N ASN A 348 -0.15 -26.83 -11.18
CA ASN A 348 0.88 -26.01 -11.81
C ASN A 348 1.36 -24.83 -10.96
N PHE A 349 1.00 -24.79 -9.67
CA PHE A 349 1.35 -23.73 -8.71
C PHE A 349 0.89 -22.32 -9.09
N ALA A 350 0.03 -22.19 -10.12
CA ALA A 350 -0.44 -20.89 -10.58
C ALA A 350 -1.19 -20.15 -9.47
N LEU A 351 -0.87 -18.87 -9.28
CA LEU A 351 -1.57 -18.00 -8.35
C LEU A 351 -2.65 -17.20 -9.10
N ARG A 352 -3.87 -17.24 -8.57
CA ARG A 352 -5.03 -16.52 -9.10
C ARG A 352 -5.61 -15.61 -8.01
N PRO A 353 -5.47 -14.28 -8.12
CA PRO A 353 -6.07 -13.35 -7.16
C PRO A 353 -7.58 -13.57 -7.00
N GLN A 354 -8.07 -13.46 -5.76
CA GLN A 354 -9.49 -13.67 -5.43
C GLN A 354 -10.11 -12.37 -4.91
N ILE A 355 -11.08 -11.87 -5.68
CA ILE A 355 -11.94 -10.74 -5.30
C ILE A 355 -13.02 -11.26 -4.34
N SER A 356 -13.30 -10.51 -3.28
CA SER A 356 -14.32 -10.85 -2.28
C SER A 356 -14.82 -9.60 -1.55
N TRP A 357 -15.88 -9.75 -0.77
CA TRP A 357 -16.46 -8.69 0.06
C TRP A 357 -17.00 -9.25 1.38
N MET A 358 -17.02 -8.41 2.42
CA MET A 358 -17.75 -8.68 3.67
C MET A 358 -18.51 -7.44 4.16
N ILE A 359 -19.48 -7.70 5.03
CA ILE A 359 -20.22 -6.70 5.80
C ILE A 359 -20.04 -7.07 7.27
N ARG A 360 -19.62 -6.11 8.08
CA ARG A 360 -19.59 -6.24 9.55
C ARG A 360 -20.40 -5.12 10.21
N LYS A 361 -20.90 -5.33 11.42
CA LYS A 361 -21.31 -4.20 12.26
C LYS A 361 -20.06 -3.39 12.58
N LYS A 362 -20.16 -2.07 12.43
CA LYS A 362 -19.05 -1.18 12.80
C LYS A 362 -19.00 -1.11 14.32
N ASP A 363 -17.82 -1.32 14.89
CA ASP A 363 -17.63 -1.26 16.34
C ASP A 363 -17.76 0.20 16.80
N LEU A 364 -19.00 0.60 17.13
CA LEU A 364 -19.32 1.91 17.73
C LEU A 364 -18.87 2.04 19.19
N THR A 365 -18.51 0.93 19.84
CA THR A 365 -17.87 0.99 21.15
C THR A 365 -16.63 1.86 21.00
N ASN A 366 -16.67 3.04 21.63
CA ASN A 366 -15.82 4.17 21.26
C ASN A 366 -14.31 3.83 21.29
N ASN A 367 -13.88 2.75 21.94
CA ASN A 367 -12.54 2.15 22.01
C ASN A 367 -11.50 2.66 21.00
N LYS A 368 -11.66 2.65 19.66
CA LYS A 368 -10.60 3.22 18.77
C LYS A 368 -10.48 4.75 18.89
N VAL A 369 -11.60 5.47 18.97
CA VAL A 369 -11.66 6.93 19.22
C VAL A 369 -11.34 7.24 20.68
N LYS A 370 -11.92 6.51 21.64
CA LYS A 370 -11.70 6.64 23.09
C LYS A 370 -10.26 6.35 23.50
N ASN A 371 -9.64 5.26 23.02
CA ASN A 371 -8.24 4.96 23.34
C ASN A 371 -7.30 6.02 22.74
N LYS A 372 -7.61 6.51 21.53
CA LYS A 372 -6.88 7.64 20.95
C LYS A 372 -7.07 8.92 21.78
N LEU A 373 -8.31 9.29 22.12
CA LEU A 373 -8.61 10.46 22.95
C LEU A 373 -8.01 10.32 24.36
N MET A 374 -7.94 9.13 24.94
CA MET A 374 -7.28 8.85 26.22
C MET A 374 -5.76 9.05 26.12
N ALA A 375 -5.13 8.60 25.02
CA ALA A 375 -3.71 8.83 24.76
C ALA A 375 -3.42 10.33 24.52
N ASP A 376 -4.23 10.97 23.66
CA ASP A 376 -4.11 12.40 23.32
C ASP A 376 -4.38 13.29 24.54
N ALA A 377 -5.35 12.94 25.40
CA ALA A 377 -5.68 13.64 26.64
C ALA A 377 -4.51 13.69 27.64
N GLN A 378 -3.65 12.67 27.63
CA GLN A 378 -2.51 12.55 28.54
C GLN A 378 -1.21 13.12 27.95
N GLY A 379 -1.21 13.48 26.66
CA GLY A 379 -0.04 13.96 25.94
C GLY A 379 0.42 15.36 26.37
N THR A 380 1.66 15.45 26.85
CA THR A 380 2.34 16.72 27.13
C THR A 380 3.39 17.02 26.06
N GLY A 381 3.31 18.20 25.45
CA GLY A 381 4.23 18.66 24.38
C GLY A 381 3.56 19.55 23.33
N PHE A 382 4.37 20.19 22.47
CA PHE A 382 3.87 21.03 21.38
C PHE A 382 3.11 20.16 20.37
N GLY A 383 1.86 20.50 20.07
CA GLY A 383 0.97 19.69 19.22
C GLY A 383 0.38 18.44 19.89
N ARG A 384 0.50 18.27 21.21
CA ARG A 384 -0.16 17.21 21.99
C ARG A 384 -1.33 17.75 22.81
N GLY A 385 -2.29 16.88 23.14
CA GLY A 385 -3.62 17.25 23.63
C GLY A 385 -4.71 16.91 22.60
N ILE A 386 -5.96 16.95 23.03
CA ILE A 386 -7.11 16.79 22.12
C ILE A 386 -7.34 18.12 21.40
N SER A 387 -7.30 18.13 20.06
CA SER A 387 -7.67 19.29 19.24
C SER A 387 -8.69 18.88 18.18
N ILE A 388 -9.87 19.51 18.21
CA ILE A 388 -11.02 19.11 17.39
C ILE A 388 -11.77 20.32 16.83
N ARG A 389 -12.39 20.15 15.65
CA ARG A 389 -13.30 21.12 15.03
C ARG A 389 -14.67 20.49 14.86
N VAL A 390 -15.71 21.12 15.42
CA VAL A 390 -17.03 20.48 15.60
C VAL A 390 -18.18 21.44 15.34
N LYS A 391 -19.36 20.88 15.01
CA LYS A 391 -20.62 21.64 14.97
C LYS A 391 -21.29 21.72 16.34
N GLU A 392 -21.23 20.62 17.09
CA GLU A 392 -21.86 20.37 18.39
C GLU A 392 -20.85 19.62 19.29
N PHE A 393 -21.01 19.67 20.62
CA PHE A 393 -20.04 19.07 21.55
C PHE A 393 -20.03 17.53 21.45
N PRO A 394 -18.86 16.87 21.27
CA PRO A 394 -18.80 15.41 21.24
C PRO A 394 -19.00 14.79 22.62
N SER A 395 -20.13 14.12 22.84
CA SER A 395 -20.46 13.44 24.10
C SER A 395 -19.41 12.40 24.54
N VAL A 396 -18.66 11.81 23.61
CA VAL A 396 -17.53 10.89 23.91
C VAL A 396 -16.45 11.51 24.80
N LEU A 397 -16.29 12.85 24.80
CA LEU A 397 -15.37 13.53 25.72
C LEU A 397 -15.80 13.38 27.19
N LEU A 398 -17.11 13.25 27.45
CA LEU A 398 -17.67 13.06 28.80
C LEU A 398 -17.36 11.67 29.38
N GLU A 399 -16.83 10.74 28.57
CA GLU A 399 -16.33 9.45 29.04
C GLU A 399 -14.90 9.51 29.60
N LEU A 400 -14.22 10.66 29.50
CA LEU A 400 -12.86 10.88 30.00
C LEU A 400 -12.90 11.47 31.42
N THR A 401 -11.99 11.05 32.28
CA THR A 401 -11.89 11.55 33.66
C THR A 401 -10.93 12.74 33.79
N GLU A 402 -9.90 12.81 32.95
CA GLU A 402 -8.86 13.84 32.97
C GLU A 402 -8.33 14.15 31.56
N ILE A 403 -8.13 15.43 31.26
CA ILE A 403 -7.59 15.94 29.98
C ILE A 403 -6.61 17.08 30.26
N LYS A 404 -5.33 16.93 29.88
CA LYS A 404 -4.32 17.97 30.12
C LYS A 404 -4.47 19.17 29.20
N LYS A 405 -4.80 18.94 27.93
CA LYS A 405 -5.13 20.01 26.97
C LYS A 405 -6.29 19.62 26.07
N LEU A 406 -7.30 20.48 26.02
CA LEU A 406 -8.46 20.36 25.15
C LEU A 406 -8.64 21.65 24.33
N GLU A 407 -8.55 21.56 23.02
CA GLU A 407 -8.85 22.65 22.08
C GLU A 407 -10.09 22.28 21.25
N ILE A 408 -11.14 23.13 21.30
CA ILE A 408 -12.37 22.92 20.53
C ILE A 408 -12.69 24.14 19.67
N ARG A 409 -12.71 23.95 18.36
CA ARG A 409 -13.12 24.94 17.36
C ARG A 409 -14.56 24.68 16.91
N PHE A 410 -15.51 25.39 17.50
CA PHE A 410 -16.91 25.34 17.07
C PHE A 410 -17.08 26.04 15.72
N ILE A 411 -17.84 25.42 14.82
CA ILE A 411 -18.17 26.01 13.50
C ILE A 411 -19.08 27.23 13.65
N ASN A 412 -19.97 27.23 14.66
CA ASN A 412 -20.97 28.28 14.90
C ASN A 412 -20.84 28.89 16.31
N GLN A 413 -21.64 28.39 17.25
CA GLN A 413 -21.70 28.82 18.64
C GLN A 413 -20.96 27.81 19.51
N ILE A 414 -20.25 28.30 20.53
CA ILE A 414 -19.71 27.47 21.60
C ILE A 414 -20.91 27.02 22.43
N ASP A 415 -21.18 25.71 22.39
CA ASP A 415 -22.16 25.05 23.23
C ASP A 415 -21.48 23.87 23.92
N ILE A 416 -21.56 23.84 25.25
CA ILE A 416 -20.84 22.88 26.09
C ILE A 416 -21.81 22.40 27.17
N PRO A 417 -22.00 21.07 27.33
CA PRO A 417 -22.88 20.48 28.35
C PRO A 417 -22.34 20.72 29.77
N ASP A 418 -23.25 20.83 30.77
CA ASP A 418 -22.85 21.02 32.18
C ASP A 418 -22.03 19.84 32.72
N GLU A 419 -22.22 18.65 32.13
CA GLU A 419 -21.48 17.43 32.43
C GLU A 419 -19.96 17.55 32.23
N ILE A 420 -19.47 18.55 31.50
CA ILE A 420 -18.02 18.80 31.37
C ILE A 420 -17.35 19.05 32.73
N SER A 421 -18.10 19.56 33.71
CA SER A 421 -17.64 19.78 35.09
C SER A 421 -17.21 18.51 35.83
N LYS A 422 -17.54 17.32 35.29
CA LYS A 422 -17.11 16.01 35.81
C LYS A 422 -15.70 15.61 35.34
N ILE A 423 -15.11 16.35 34.40
CA ILE A 423 -13.79 16.09 33.81
C ILE A 423 -12.78 17.06 34.42
N LYS A 424 -11.64 16.55 34.92
CA LYS A 424 -10.51 17.42 35.27
C LYS A 424 -9.82 17.88 33.98
N ILE A 425 -9.91 19.18 33.65
CA ILE A 425 -9.26 19.75 32.47
C ILE A 425 -8.17 20.74 32.93
N GLU A 426 -6.91 20.57 32.52
CA GLU A 426 -5.83 21.48 32.95
C GLU A 426 -5.79 22.75 32.08
N HIS A 427 -5.79 22.61 30.75
CA HIS A 427 -5.88 23.71 29.80
C HIS A 427 -7.04 23.53 28.82
N LEU A 428 -7.94 24.51 28.76
CA LEU A 428 -9.10 24.53 27.86
C LEU A 428 -9.02 25.72 26.91
N GLU A 429 -9.06 25.48 25.60
CA GLU A 429 -9.06 26.53 24.58
C GLU A 429 -10.25 26.37 23.63
N LEU A 430 -11.10 27.39 23.55
CA LEU A 430 -12.37 27.36 22.81
C LEU A 430 -12.40 28.45 21.74
N PHE A 431 -12.86 28.12 20.54
CA PHE A 431 -13.11 29.08 19.47
C PHE A 431 -14.54 28.98 18.96
N GLY A 432 -15.20 30.13 18.75
CA GLY A 432 -16.59 30.21 18.27
C GLY A 432 -17.36 31.38 18.89
N LYS A 433 -18.62 31.58 18.47
CA LYS A 433 -19.49 32.63 19.03
C LYS A 433 -19.98 32.24 20.42
N ILE A 434 -20.00 33.17 21.38
CA ILE A 434 -20.51 32.94 22.74
C ILE A 434 -20.99 34.26 23.37
N SER A 435 -21.99 34.22 24.25
CA SER A 435 -22.42 35.38 25.04
C SER A 435 -21.55 35.59 26.28
N LYS A 436 -21.64 36.76 26.92
CA LYS A 436 -20.97 37.00 28.21
C LYS A 436 -21.47 36.03 29.31
N GLU A 437 -22.77 35.73 29.36
CA GLU A 437 -23.27 34.74 30.32
C GLU A 437 -22.73 33.33 30.05
N GLY A 438 -22.53 32.97 28.77
CA GLY A 438 -21.91 31.71 28.38
C GLY A 438 -20.47 31.59 28.87
N ILE A 439 -19.68 32.66 28.79
CA ILE A 439 -18.32 32.73 29.33
C ILE A 439 -18.32 32.51 30.84
N GLU A 440 -19.17 33.24 31.57
CA GLU A 440 -19.28 33.13 33.04
C GLU A 440 -19.95 31.81 33.50
N ARG A 441 -20.69 31.12 32.63
CA ARG A 441 -21.12 29.73 32.88
C ARG A 441 -19.92 28.77 32.77
N ILE A 442 -19.11 28.86 31.71
CA ILE A 442 -17.96 27.97 31.50
C ILE A 442 -16.96 28.09 32.67
N LYS A 443 -16.67 29.32 33.13
CA LYS A 443 -15.83 29.55 34.32
C LYS A 443 -16.34 28.84 35.58
N ARG A 444 -17.65 28.86 35.82
CA ARG A 444 -18.26 28.20 36.98
C ARG A 444 -18.28 26.68 36.88
N LEU A 445 -18.29 26.13 35.67
CA LEU A 445 -18.23 24.68 35.44
C LEU A 445 -16.81 24.11 35.60
N LEU A 446 -15.77 24.92 35.37
CA LEU A 446 -14.37 24.50 35.34
C LEU A 446 -13.47 25.50 36.10
N PRO A 447 -13.65 25.67 37.42
CA PRO A 447 -12.98 26.73 38.18
C PRO A 447 -11.46 26.53 38.31
N ASP A 448 -10.97 25.29 38.22
CA ASP A 448 -9.56 24.93 38.37
C ASP A 448 -8.79 24.84 37.04
N SER A 449 -9.45 25.15 35.91
CA SER A 449 -8.87 25.06 34.56
C SER A 449 -8.25 26.38 34.10
N ASP A 450 -7.16 26.30 33.33
CA ASP A 450 -6.64 27.44 32.56
C ASP A 450 -7.46 27.62 31.27
N ILE A 451 -8.40 28.56 31.27
CA ILE A 451 -9.36 28.73 30.16
C ILE A 451 -8.97 29.89 29.24
N LYS A 452 -8.99 29.61 27.93
CA LYS A 452 -8.93 30.62 26.85
C LYS A 452 -10.15 30.51 25.96
N ILE A 453 -10.75 31.64 25.60
CA ILE A 453 -11.84 31.72 24.64
C ILE A 453 -11.51 32.76 23.57
N ASN A 454 -11.52 32.33 22.30
CA ASN A 454 -11.13 33.12 21.13
C ASN A 454 -9.76 33.81 21.29
N GLY A 455 -8.78 33.11 21.88
CA GLY A 455 -7.42 33.60 22.13
C GLY A 455 -7.27 34.46 23.40
N SER A 456 -8.35 34.90 24.03
CA SER A 456 -8.33 35.64 25.30
C SER A 456 -8.34 34.68 26.49
N ARG A 457 -7.39 34.84 27.42
CA ARG A 457 -7.44 34.19 28.74
C ARG A 457 -8.49 34.90 29.61
N ILE A 458 -9.31 34.15 30.35
CA ILE A 458 -10.54 34.67 31.00
C ILE A 458 -10.63 34.42 32.49
#